data_AF-A0A6L3VMX1-F1
#
_entry.id   AF-A0A6L3VMX1-F1
#
_cell.length_a   1.000
_cell.length_b   1.000
_cell.length_c   1.000
_cell.angle_alpha   90.00
_cell.angle_beta   90.00
_cell.angle_gamma   90.00
#
_symmetry.space_group_name_H-M   'P 1'
#
loop_
_entity.id
_entity.type
_entity.pdbx_description
1 polymer ?
#
loop_
_entity_poly.entity_id
_entity_poly.type
_entity_poly.pdbx_seq_one_letter_code
_entity_poly.pdbx_strand_id
1 'polypeptide(L)'
;MGSSFPLHPPGDLTFDGGAASEDECWARLGRRVRGRLADAAGEPIESFAQEHRGDGGRPAAGILGERALAHAVPGLVLRRFPVHRVTVFRFVPGSLEAFGVIHRPAADAPPPPRPDAPPPDLGLDADARGMLGNLPPRAQELLQGPFLDGSPPSSWYWTYRGDEEGLSKFVCYLANDETLTAATGTMAVPPGHVGLTAHWWLTCYRAAVEERTVT
;
A
#
# COMPACT_ATOMS: atom_id res chain seq x y z
N MET A 1 -13.12 -0.08 29.03
CA MET A 1 -13.07 -1.37 28.32
C MET A 1 -12.35 -1.10 27.01
N GLY A 2 -11.10 -1.56 26.89
CA GLY A 2 -10.30 -1.34 25.67
C GLY A 2 -10.84 -2.25 24.57
N SER A 3 -11.53 -1.68 23.58
CA SER A 3 -11.82 -2.40 22.35
C SER A 3 -10.48 -2.70 21.69
N SER A 4 -10.12 -3.98 21.63
CA SER A 4 -8.95 -4.43 20.86
C SER A 4 -9.31 -4.29 19.39
N PHE A 5 -8.59 -3.45 18.66
CA PHE A 5 -8.73 -3.39 17.20
C PHE A 5 -8.34 -4.76 16.63
N PRO A 6 -9.14 -5.35 15.74
CA PRO A 6 -8.83 -6.67 15.20
C PRO A 6 -7.69 -6.54 14.17
N LEU A 7 -6.57 -7.22 14.43
CA LEU A 7 -5.33 -7.13 13.64
C LEU A 7 -5.16 -8.35 12.74
N HIS A 8 -4.59 -8.14 11.54
CA HIS A 8 -4.20 -9.25 10.67
C HIS A 8 -2.89 -9.88 11.17
N PRO A 9 -2.75 -11.21 11.09
CA PRO A 9 -1.47 -11.86 11.33
C PRO A 9 -0.49 -11.56 10.17
N PRO A 10 0.82 -11.40 10.45
CA PRO A 10 1.81 -11.20 9.40
C PRO A 10 1.90 -12.41 8.48
N GLY A 11 1.99 -12.15 7.17
CA GLY A 11 2.35 -13.12 6.14
C GLY A 11 3.83 -13.00 5.74
N ASP A 12 4.27 -13.84 4.81
CA ASP A 12 5.67 -13.82 4.34
C ASP A 12 5.96 -12.61 3.45
N LEU A 13 7.09 -11.94 3.72
CA LEU A 13 7.66 -10.95 2.81
C LEU A 13 8.65 -11.65 1.88
N THR A 14 8.37 -11.65 0.58
CA THR A 14 9.25 -12.26 -0.43
C THR A 14 10.16 -11.20 -1.05
N PHE A 15 11.46 -11.48 -1.12
CA PHE A 15 12.47 -10.59 -1.70
C PHE A 15 13.02 -11.19 -2.99
N ASP A 16 12.56 -10.68 -4.14
CA ASP A 16 13.02 -11.13 -5.45
C ASP A 16 14.26 -10.33 -5.88
N GLY A 17 15.45 -10.91 -5.69
CA GLY A 17 16.74 -10.30 -6.07
C GLY A 17 16.96 -10.10 -7.59
N GLY A 18 15.98 -10.47 -8.43
CA GLY A 18 16.03 -10.36 -9.89
C GLY A 18 14.96 -9.45 -10.51
N ALA A 19 14.14 -8.77 -9.70
CA ALA A 19 13.10 -7.87 -10.21
C ALA A 19 13.69 -6.58 -10.80
N ALA A 20 13.05 -6.05 -11.85
CA ALA A 20 13.39 -4.75 -12.40
C ALA A 20 13.27 -3.64 -11.34
N SER A 21 14.16 -2.66 -11.40
CA SER A 21 14.13 -1.52 -10.48
C SER A 21 12.87 -0.68 -10.65
N GLU A 22 12.53 0.11 -9.62
CA GLU A 22 11.44 1.08 -9.68
C GLU A 22 11.61 2.04 -10.86
N ASP A 23 12.83 2.59 -11.05
CA ASP A 23 13.13 3.51 -12.15
C ASP A 23 12.99 2.84 -13.52
N GLU A 24 13.42 1.58 -13.66
CA GLU A 24 13.23 0.81 -14.90
C GLU A 24 11.74 0.54 -15.16
N CYS A 25 10.99 0.12 -14.14
CA CYS A 25 9.55 -0.09 -14.24
C CYS A 25 8.83 1.21 -14.63
N TRP A 26 9.22 2.33 -14.01
CA TRP A 26 8.68 3.65 -14.32
C TRP A 26 9.03 4.08 -15.74
N ALA A 27 10.28 3.89 -16.19
CA ALA A 27 10.72 4.23 -17.53
C ALA A 27 10.02 3.41 -18.62
N ARG A 28 9.68 2.15 -18.32
CA ARG A 28 8.92 1.24 -19.19
C ARG A 28 7.45 1.65 -19.36
N LEU A 29 6.91 2.52 -18.50
CA LEU A 29 5.61 3.15 -18.74
C LEU A 29 5.71 4.13 -19.91
N GLY A 30 4.79 4.00 -20.87
CA GLY A 30 4.65 4.96 -21.96
C GLY A 30 4.48 6.39 -21.42
N ARG A 31 5.09 7.38 -22.08
CA ARG A 31 5.07 8.80 -21.64
C ARG A 31 3.67 9.32 -21.34
N ARG A 32 2.68 8.89 -22.13
CA ARG A 32 1.27 9.27 -21.94
C ARG A 32 0.69 8.76 -20.61
N VAL A 33 1.06 7.55 -20.18
CA VAL A 33 0.60 6.99 -18.90
C VAL A 33 1.23 7.77 -17.76
N ARG A 34 2.54 8.01 -17.80
CA ARG A 34 3.24 8.80 -16.78
C ARG A 34 2.69 10.22 -16.65
N GLY A 35 2.44 10.90 -17.77
CA GLY A 35 1.81 12.22 -17.78
C GLY A 35 0.44 12.21 -17.10
N ARG A 36 -0.43 11.23 -17.46
CA ARG A 36 -1.75 11.08 -16.82
C ARG A 36 -1.67 10.85 -15.32
N LEU A 37 -0.72 10.02 -14.85
CA LEU A 37 -0.53 9.78 -13.42
C LEU A 37 -0.13 11.07 -12.69
N ALA A 38 0.84 11.82 -13.23
CA ALA A 38 1.32 13.07 -12.64
C ALA A 38 0.24 14.16 -12.67
N ASP A 39 -0.43 14.35 -13.80
CA ASP A 39 -1.49 15.36 -13.97
C ASP A 39 -2.65 15.12 -12.98
N ALA A 40 -3.00 13.85 -12.74
CA ALA A 40 -4.06 13.48 -11.82
C ALA A 40 -3.66 13.67 -10.35
N ALA A 41 -2.46 13.25 -9.98
CA ALA A 41 -1.99 13.25 -8.60
C ALA A 41 -1.67 14.66 -8.05
N GLY A 42 -1.25 15.59 -8.92
CA GLY A 42 -0.76 16.89 -8.49
C GLY A 42 0.67 16.79 -7.95
N GLU A 43 0.98 17.52 -6.88
CA GLU A 43 2.29 17.43 -6.22
C GLU A 43 2.47 16.02 -5.63
N PRO A 44 3.53 15.29 -6.03
CA PRO A 44 3.74 13.93 -5.57
C PRO A 44 4.20 13.89 -4.11
N ILE A 45 3.52 13.08 -3.30
CA ILE A 45 3.96 12.69 -1.96
C ILE A 45 4.86 11.46 -2.06
N GLU A 46 4.44 10.48 -2.86
CA GLU A 46 5.20 9.26 -3.12
C GLU A 46 4.85 8.69 -4.50
N SER A 47 5.85 8.24 -5.24
CA SER A 47 5.68 7.47 -6.47
C SER A 47 6.06 6.02 -6.24
N PHE A 48 5.55 5.10 -7.03
CA PHE A 48 5.96 3.71 -6.94
C PHE A 48 5.80 2.99 -8.26
N ALA A 49 6.66 2.00 -8.51
CA ALA A 49 6.59 1.14 -9.67
C ALA A 49 7.23 -0.22 -9.39
N GLN A 50 6.58 -1.29 -9.84
CA GLN A 50 7.11 -2.64 -9.79
C GLN A 50 6.56 -3.47 -10.94
N GLU A 51 7.16 -4.64 -11.20
CA GLU A 51 6.57 -5.60 -12.12
C GLU A 51 5.27 -6.18 -11.55
N HIS A 52 4.19 -6.13 -12.32
CA HIS A 52 2.90 -6.68 -11.91
C HIS A 52 2.97 -8.21 -11.92
N ARG A 53 2.71 -8.81 -10.75
CA ARG A 53 2.67 -10.27 -10.59
C ARG A 53 1.66 -10.87 -11.57
N GLY A 54 2.08 -11.87 -12.34
CA GLY A 54 1.21 -12.59 -13.28
C GLY A 54 1.08 -12.00 -14.70
N ASP A 55 1.63 -10.81 -14.98
CA ASP A 55 1.49 -10.14 -16.29
C ASP A 55 2.79 -10.13 -17.14
N GLY A 56 3.61 -11.17 -17.00
CA GLY A 56 4.83 -11.33 -17.80
C GLY A 56 5.85 -10.22 -17.61
N GLY A 57 5.97 -9.71 -16.38
CA GLY A 57 6.95 -8.67 -16.00
C GLY A 57 6.55 -7.26 -16.44
N ARG A 58 5.28 -6.98 -16.78
CA ARG A 58 4.85 -5.63 -17.16
C ARG A 58 4.75 -4.72 -15.94
N PRO A 59 5.15 -3.44 -16.03
CA PRO A 59 5.15 -2.56 -14.88
C PRO A 59 3.72 -2.14 -14.50
N ALA A 60 3.42 -2.20 -13.20
CA ALA A 60 2.39 -1.42 -12.54
C ALA A 60 3.06 -0.25 -11.81
N ALA A 61 2.39 0.90 -11.75
CA ALA A 61 2.95 2.08 -11.12
C ALA A 61 1.91 3.11 -10.74
N GLY A 62 2.16 3.89 -9.69
CA GLY A 62 1.26 4.92 -9.24
C GLY A 62 1.97 6.10 -8.59
N ILE A 63 1.17 7.13 -8.32
CA ILE A 63 1.57 8.31 -7.56
C ILE A 63 0.47 8.56 -6.52
N LEU A 64 0.86 8.61 -5.26
CA LEU A 64 0.10 9.26 -4.20
C LEU A 64 0.53 10.74 -4.22
N GLY A 65 -0.40 11.63 -4.53
CA GLY A 65 -0.15 13.08 -4.50
C GLY A 65 -1.15 13.80 -3.61
N GLU A 66 -1.02 15.12 -3.51
CA GLU A 66 -1.91 15.94 -2.67
C GLU A 66 -3.37 15.97 -3.16
N ARG A 67 -3.61 15.65 -4.45
CA ARG A 67 -4.94 15.75 -5.09
C ARG A 67 -5.60 14.41 -5.35
N ALA A 68 -4.82 13.34 -5.51
CA ALA A 68 -5.33 12.03 -5.84
C ALA A 68 -4.31 10.93 -5.59
N LEU A 69 -4.81 9.70 -5.49
CA LEU A 69 -4.04 8.51 -5.85
C LEU A 69 -4.32 8.16 -7.31
N ALA A 70 -3.29 8.10 -8.14
CA ALA A 70 -3.38 7.60 -9.51
C ALA A 70 -2.55 6.31 -9.64
N HIS A 71 -3.13 5.23 -10.15
CA HIS A 71 -2.48 3.93 -10.26
C HIS A 71 -2.76 3.29 -11.61
N ALA A 72 -1.68 2.96 -12.34
CA ALA A 72 -1.69 2.24 -13.60
C ALA A 72 -1.32 0.77 -13.38
N VAL A 73 -2.21 -0.14 -13.76
CA VAL A 73 -1.91 -1.58 -13.79
C VAL A 73 -1.94 -2.08 -15.24
N PRO A 74 -1.12 -3.09 -15.58
CA PRO A 74 -1.27 -3.77 -16.87
C PRO A 74 -2.68 -4.31 -17.06
N GLY A 75 -3.15 -4.25 -18.30
CA GLY A 75 -4.42 -4.80 -18.72
C GLY A 75 -4.41 -5.19 -20.19
N LEU A 76 -5.48 -5.85 -20.62
CA LEU A 76 -5.70 -6.23 -22.01
C LEU A 76 -6.98 -5.58 -22.52
N VAL A 77 -6.89 -4.81 -23.59
CA VAL A 77 -8.08 -4.42 -24.37
C VAL A 77 -8.29 -5.44 -25.48
N LEU A 78 -9.51 -5.99 -25.56
CA LEU A 78 -9.96 -6.94 -26.59
C LEU A 78 -8.98 -8.12 -26.82
N ARG A 79 -8.32 -8.57 -25.74
CA ARG A 79 -7.35 -9.68 -25.70
C ARG A 79 -6.14 -9.56 -26.65
N ARG A 80 -5.87 -8.40 -27.28
CA ARG A 80 -4.82 -8.28 -28.30
C ARG A 80 -3.88 -7.10 -28.17
N PHE A 81 -4.25 -6.05 -27.43
CA PHE A 81 -3.36 -4.90 -27.24
C PHE A 81 -3.02 -4.67 -25.77
N PRO A 82 -1.72 -4.62 -25.42
CA PRO A 82 -1.30 -4.21 -24.09
C PRO A 82 -1.74 -2.77 -23.85
N VAL A 83 -2.51 -2.56 -22.80
CA VAL A 83 -2.82 -1.21 -22.31
C VAL A 83 -2.57 -1.16 -20.81
N HIS A 84 -2.28 0.03 -20.31
CA HIS A 84 -2.34 0.30 -18.88
C HIS A 84 -3.72 0.82 -18.54
N ARG A 85 -4.42 0.13 -17.64
CA ARG A 85 -5.65 0.63 -17.03
C ARG A 85 -5.25 1.58 -15.91
N VAL A 86 -5.64 2.84 -16.04
CA VAL A 86 -5.35 3.88 -15.05
C VAL A 86 -6.60 4.09 -14.20
N THR A 87 -6.47 3.83 -12.90
CA THR A 87 -7.48 4.16 -11.90
C THR A 87 -7.04 5.42 -11.16
N VAL A 88 -7.94 6.37 -10.98
CA VAL A 88 -7.70 7.61 -10.24
C VAL A 88 -8.74 7.73 -9.15
N PHE A 89 -8.30 7.96 -7.91
CA PHE A 89 -9.14 8.31 -6.76
C PHE A 89 -8.86 9.78 -6.42
N ARG A 90 -9.72 10.68 -6.90
CA ARG A 90 -9.59 12.12 -6.62
C ARG A 90 -10.06 12.41 -5.21
N PHE A 91 -9.29 13.20 -4.48
CA PHE A 91 -9.60 13.55 -3.11
C PHE A 91 -10.53 14.75 -3.06
N VAL A 92 -11.44 14.75 -2.08
CA VAL A 92 -12.13 15.98 -1.68
C VAL A 92 -11.06 16.99 -1.25
N PRO A 93 -11.03 18.22 -1.80
CA PRO A 93 -10.00 19.20 -1.46
C PRO A 93 -9.86 19.43 0.05
N GLY A 94 -8.63 19.35 0.55
CA GLY A 94 -8.32 19.53 1.98
C GLY A 94 -8.68 18.34 2.89
N SER A 95 -9.18 17.22 2.33
CA SER A 95 -9.50 16.02 3.12
C SER A 95 -8.29 15.11 3.39
N LEU A 96 -7.15 15.35 2.73
CA LEU A 96 -5.95 14.54 2.91
C LEU A 96 -5.30 14.84 4.27
N GLU A 97 -5.29 13.83 5.12
CA GLU A 97 -4.68 13.85 6.44
C GLU A 97 -3.48 12.91 6.48
N ALA A 98 -2.47 13.26 7.27
CA ALA A 98 -1.24 12.48 7.46
C ALA A 98 -0.98 12.19 8.94
N PHE A 99 -0.58 10.95 9.23
CA PHE A 99 -0.35 10.44 10.58
C PHE A 99 1.01 9.74 10.63
N GLY A 100 1.95 10.29 11.39
CA GLY A 100 3.25 9.65 11.63
C GLY A 100 3.12 8.45 12.56
N VAL A 101 3.73 7.33 12.18
CA VAL A 101 3.80 6.11 12.98
C VAL A 101 5.26 5.70 13.12
N ILE A 102 5.77 5.73 14.35
CA ILE A 102 7.08 5.21 14.71
C ILE A 102 6.87 4.01 15.61
N HIS A 103 7.40 2.86 15.21
CA HIS A 103 7.31 1.62 15.99
C HIS A 103 8.71 1.06 16.19
N ARG A 104 9.14 0.95 17.45
CA ARG A 104 10.48 0.46 17.84
C ARG A 104 10.36 -0.41 19.09
N PRO A 105 9.81 -1.63 18.97
CA PRO A 105 9.68 -2.53 20.10
C PRO A 105 11.07 -2.99 20.59
N ALA A 106 11.15 -3.43 21.84
CA ALA A 106 12.36 -4.11 22.32
C ALA A 106 12.55 -5.44 21.58
N ALA A 107 13.79 -5.92 21.48
CA ALA A 107 14.11 -7.18 20.80
C ALA A 107 13.44 -8.41 21.45
N ASP A 108 13.24 -8.36 22.77
CA ASP A 108 12.57 -9.39 23.56
C ASP A 108 11.08 -9.12 23.78
N ALA A 109 10.53 -8.12 23.08
CA ALA A 109 9.11 -7.82 23.19
C ALA A 109 8.30 -9.07 22.83
N PRO A 110 7.32 -9.45 23.68
CA PRO A 110 6.45 -10.56 23.35
C PRO A 110 5.72 -10.25 22.04
N PRO A 111 5.46 -11.27 21.20
CA PRO A 111 4.67 -11.06 20.01
C PRO A 111 3.32 -10.45 20.40
N PRO A 112 2.75 -9.57 19.55
CA PRO A 112 1.44 -9.02 19.83
C PRO A 112 0.45 -10.17 20.11
N PRO A 113 -0.37 -10.05 21.15
CA PRO A 113 -1.33 -11.10 21.49
C PRO A 113 -2.18 -11.39 20.26
N ARG A 114 -2.36 -12.68 19.95
CA ARG A 114 -3.31 -13.06 18.90
C ARG A 114 -4.68 -12.52 19.31
N PRO A 115 -5.36 -11.73 18.48
CA PRO A 115 -6.69 -11.27 18.81
C PRO A 115 -7.59 -12.50 18.99
N ASP A 116 -8.34 -12.55 20.10
CA ASP A 116 -9.34 -13.59 20.36
C ASP A 116 -10.50 -13.52 19.34
N ALA A 117 -10.71 -12.35 18.75
CA ALA A 117 -11.64 -12.12 17.67
C ALA A 117 -10.96 -12.36 16.31
N PRO A 118 -11.66 -12.99 15.35
CA PRO A 118 -11.14 -13.09 13.99
C PRO A 118 -10.84 -11.69 13.42
N PRO A 119 -9.80 -11.53 12.59
CA PRO A 119 -9.52 -10.28 11.92
C PRO A 119 -10.74 -9.83 11.10
N PRO A 120 -10.90 -8.51 10.88
CA PRO A 120 -12.05 -8.01 10.16
C PRO A 120 -12.02 -8.53 8.72
N ASP A 121 -13.18 -8.95 8.20
CA ASP A 121 -13.29 -9.30 6.79
C ASP A 121 -13.47 -8.03 5.96
N LEU A 122 -12.35 -7.56 5.42
CA LEU A 122 -12.29 -6.41 4.51
C LEU A 122 -12.49 -6.82 3.04
N GLY A 123 -12.80 -8.08 2.74
CA GLY A 123 -12.85 -8.59 1.37
C GLY A 123 -11.48 -8.68 0.67
N LEU A 124 -10.39 -8.58 1.45
CA LEU A 124 -9.02 -8.67 0.96
C LEU A 124 -8.61 -10.11 0.69
N ASP A 125 -7.81 -10.31 -0.36
CA ASP A 125 -7.18 -11.60 -0.63
C ASP A 125 -6.18 -12.00 0.48
N ALA A 126 -5.70 -13.24 0.45
CA ALA A 126 -4.79 -13.76 1.48
C ALA A 126 -3.46 -12.99 1.53
N ASP A 127 -2.93 -12.60 0.38
CA ASP A 127 -1.64 -11.90 0.27
C ASP A 127 -1.73 -10.48 0.83
N ALA A 128 -2.81 -9.76 0.51
CA ALA A 128 -3.09 -8.42 1.01
C ALA A 128 -3.24 -8.41 2.53
N ARG A 129 -3.95 -9.41 3.09
CA ARG A 129 -4.08 -9.58 4.55
C ARG A 129 -2.73 -9.89 5.21
N GLY A 130 -1.94 -10.77 4.61
CA GLY A 130 -0.59 -11.09 5.11
C GLY A 130 0.33 -9.87 5.09
N MET A 131 0.28 -9.07 4.04
CA MET A 131 1.04 -7.82 3.96
C MET A 131 0.60 -6.83 5.04
N LEU A 132 -0.71 -6.59 5.21
CA LEU A 132 -1.21 -5.69 6.27
C LEU A 132 -0.78 -6.17 7.66
N GLY A 133 -0.75 -7.47 7.89
CA GLY A 133 -0.34 -8.03 9.17
C GLY A 133 1.12 -7.81 9.55
N ASN A 134 1.98 -7.46 8.58
CA ASN A 134 3.37 -7.08 8.85
C ASN A 134 3.50 -5.65 9.41
N LEU A 135 2.45 -4.83 9.29
CA LEU A 135 2.48 -3.45 9.75
C LEU A 135 2.29 -3.35 11.28
N PRO A 136 2.87 -2.31 11.92
CA PRO A 136 2.61 -2.03 13.32
C PRO A 136 1.11 -1.89 13.61
N PRO A 137 0.63 -2.27 14.81
CA PRO A 137 -0.79 -2.21 15.17
C PRO A 137 -1.46 -0.86 14.86
N ARG A 138 -0.76 0.24 15.16
CA ARG A 138 -1.28 1.59 14.89
C ARG A 138 -1.46 1.89 13.40
N ALA A 139 -0.58 1.40 12.54
CA ALA A 139 -0.70 1.56 11.10
C ALA A 139 -1.86 0.70 10.56
N GLN A 140 -2.00 -0.54 11.07
CA GLN A 140 -3.13 -1.41 10.77
C GLN A 140 -4.47 -0.74 11.14
N GLU A 141 -4.58 -0.14 12.31
CA GLU A 141 -5.76 0.63 12.75
C GLU A 141 -6.10 1.78 11.79
N LEU A 142 -5.10 2.59 11.45
CA LEU A 142 -5.30 3.78 10.61
C LEU A 142 -5.71 3.42 9.18
N LEU A 143 -5.17 2.34 8.63
CA LEU A 143 -5.49 1.86 7.29
C LEU A 143 -6.86 1.19 7.22
N GLN A 144 -7.19 0.36 8.21
CA GLN A 144 -8.39 -0.48 8.15
C GLN A 144 -9.62 0.20 8.74
N GLY A 145 -9.45 1.06 9.74
CA GLY A 145 -10.54 1.68 10.51
C GLY A 145 -11.68 2.23 9.65
N PRO A 146 -11.40 3.01 8.59
CA PRO A 146 -12.45 3.56 7.73
C PRO A 146 -13.28 2.54 6.93
N PHE A 147 -12.83 1.30 6.81
CA PHE A 147 -13.50 0.26 6.02
C PHE A 147 -14.28 -0.76 6.86
N LEU A 148 -14.28 -0.63 8.19
CA LEU A 148 -14.94 -1.57 9.10
C LEU A 148 -16.46 -1.40 9.15
N ASP A 149 -16.98 -0.22 8.82
CA ASP A 149 -18.40 0.13 8.97
C ASP A 149 -19.26 -0.21 7.74
N GLY A 150 -18.91 -1.28 7.01
CA GLY A 150 -19.72 -1.83 5.92
C GLY A 150 -19.41 -1.29 4.52
N SER A 151 -18.38 -0.44 4.38
CA SER A 151 -17.85 0.02 3.09
C SER A 151 -16.46 -0.58 2.85
N PRO A 152 -16.34 -1.87 2.43
CA PRO A 152 -15.04 -2.51 2.26
C PRO A 152 -14.22 -1.87 1.11
N PRO A 153 -12.89 -2.03 1.11
CA PRO A 153 -12.07 -1.61 -0.02
C PRO A 153 -12.45 -2.39 -1.29
N SER A 154 -12.52 -1.68 -2.41
CA SER A 154 -12.71 -2.27 -3.76
C SER A 154 -11.46 -2.14 -4.65
N SER A 155 -10.40 -1.52 -4.13
CA SER A 155 -9.07 -1.50 -4.71
C SER A 155 -8.03 -1.47 -3.62
N TRP A 156 -6.97 -2.26 -3.79
CA TRP A 156 -5.82 -2.26 -2.91
C TRP A 156 -4.57 -2.53 -3.73
N TYR A 157 -3.43 -2.15 -3.18
CA TYR A 157 -2.13 -2.44 -3.75
C TYR A 157 -1.05 -2.31 -2.69
N TRP A 158 0.05 -3.01 -2.88
CA TRP A 158 1.26 -2.79 -2.11
C TRP A 158 2.50 -3.08 -2.95
N THR A 159 3.60 -2.47 -2.54
CA THR A 159 4.93 -2.70 -3.05
C THR A 159 5.95 -2.31 -1.98
N TYR A 160 7.10 -2.95 -2.01
CA TYR A 160 8.21 -2.62 -1.13
C TYR A 160 9.53 -2.94 -1.83
N ARG A 161 10.58 -2.30 -1.35
CA ARG A 161 11.95 -2.51 -1.79
C ARG A 161 12.86 -2.68 -0.59
N GLY A 162 13.70 -3.71 -0.63
CA GLY A 162 14.59 -4.04 0.45
C GLY A 162 14.96 -5.51 0.42
N ASP A 163 15.38 -5.99 1.58
CA ASP A 163 15.80 -7.36 1.85
C ASP A 163 15.41 -7.74 3.29
N GLU A 164 15.94 -8.86 3.77
CA GLU A 164 15.68 -9.38 5.11
C GLU A 164 16.14 -8.43 6.23
N GLU A 165 17.10 -7.53 5.96
CA GLU A 165 17.60 -6.57 6.95
C GLU A 165 16.73 -5.31 7.02
N GLY A 166 15.95 -5.02 5.98
CA GLY A 166 15.00 -3.92 6.02
C GLY A 166 14.39 -3.53 4.68
N LEU A 167 13.39 -2.65 4.77
CA LEU A 167 12.75 -2.02 3.62
C LEU A 167 13.21 -0.57 3.52
N SER A 168 13.91 -0.26 2.43
CA SER A 168 14.25 1.13 2.07
C SER A 168 13.04 1.90 1.54
N LYS A 169 11.99 1.18 1.11
CA LYS A 169 10.72 1.75 0.70
C LYS A 169 9.59 0.75 0.92
N PHE A 170 8.47 1.23 1.41
CA PHE A 170 7.22 0.51 1.53
C PHE A 170 6.09 1.43 1.10
N VAL A 171 5.16 0.94 0.30
CA VAL A 171 3.93 1.66 -0.08
C VAL A 171 2.78 0.66 -0.09
N CYS A 172 1.66 1.00 0.55
CA CYS A 172 0.39 0.30 0.34
C CYS A 172 -0.78 1.27 0.35
N TYR A 173 -1.91 0.85 -0.22
CA TYR A 173 -3.17 1.56 -0.08
C TYR A 173 -4.37 0.61 -0.07
N LEU A 174 -5.44 1.08 0.57
CA LEU A 174 -6.79 0.52 0.52
C LEU A 174 -7.73 1.65 0.08
N ALA A 175 -8.62 1.38 -0.87
CA ALA A 175 -9.53 2.39 -1.40
C ALA A 175 -10.87 1.81 -1.83
N ASN A 176 -11.92 2.60 -1.69
CA ASN A 176 -13.21 2.42 -2.33
C ASN A 176 -13.64 3.74 -3.01
N ASP A 177 -14.92 3.90 -3.32
CA ASP A 177 -15.42 5.08 -4.03
C ASP A 177 -15.57 6.31 -3.11
N GLU A 178 -15.45 6.15 -1.79
CA GLU A 178 -15.70 7.20 -0.78
C GLU A 178 -14.46 7.53 0.06
N THR A 179 -13.54 6.56 0.23
CA THR A 179 -12.40 6.67 1.14
C THR A 179 -11.17 6.01 0.57
N LEU A 180 -10.03 6.65 0.80
CA LEU A 180 -8.71 6.10 0.57
C LEU A 180 -7.89 6.17 1.85
N THR A 181 -7.17 5.09 2.15
CA THR A 181 -6.08 5.09 3.12
C THR A 181 -4.81 4.58 2.44
N ALA A 182 -3.66 5.12 2.82
CA ALA A 182 -2.37 4.68 2.31
C ALA A 182 -1.32 4.71 3.40
N ALA A 183 -0.23 3.98 3.22
CA ALA A 183 0.96 4.10 4.04
C ALA A 183 2.20 4.10 3.16
N THR A 184 3.13 5.00 3.44
CA THR A 184 4.50 4.95 2.88
C THR A 184 5.53 5.05 4.00
N GLY A 185 6.68 4.43 3.82
CA GLY A 185 7.82 4.61 4.72
C GLY A 185 8.87 3.52 4.60
N THR A 186 9.55 3.25 5.71
CA THR A 186 10.69 2.32 5.78
C THR A 186 10.59 1.38 6.96
N MET A 187 11.37 0.29 6.87
CA MET A 187 11.51 -0.70 7.93
C MET A 187 12.99 -1.10 8.06
N ALA A 188 13.43 -1.40 9.27
CA ALA A 188 14.75 -1.97 9.54
C ALA A 188 14.63 -3.08 10.59
N VAL A 189 15.48 -4.10 10.48
CA VAL A 189 15.64 -5.17 11.46
C VAL A 189 17.03 -5.01 12.10
N PRO A 190 17.13 -4.31 13.24
CA PRO A 190 18.43 -4.12 13.90
C PRO A 190 19.04 -5.44 14.39
N PRO A 191 20.36 -5.46 14.69
CA PRO A 191 20.98 -6.63 15.30
C PRO A 191 20.25 -7.10 16.57
N GLY A 192 19.96 -8.39 16.65
CA GLY A 192 19.21 -9.00 17.76
C GLY A 192 17.68 -8.93 17.62
N HIS A 193 17.17 -8.27 16.58
CA HIS A 193 15.73 -8.24 16.26
C HIS A 193 15.40 -9.27 15.16
N VAL A 194 14.12 -9.61 15.07
CA VAL A 194 13.52 -10.36 13.95
C VAL A 194 12.42 -9.52 13.31
N GLY A 195 11.82 -9.99 12.20
CA GLY A 195 10.74 -9.27 11.50
C GLY A 195 9.59 -8.81 12.41
N LEU A 196 9.20 -9.63 13.40
CA LEU A 196 8.17 -9.28 14.40
C LEU A 196 8.55 -8.10 15.30
N THR A 197 9.84 -7.86 15.51
CA THR A 197 10.38 -6.76 16.32
C THR A 197 11.07 -5.71 15.46
N ALA A 198 10.75 -5.68 14.15
CA ALA A 198 11.32 -4.71 13.23
C ALA A 198 10.91 -3.28 13.61
N HIS A 199 11.80 -2.35 13.29
CA HIS A 199 11.57 -0.94 13.48
C HIS A 199 10.92 -0.35 12.24
N TRP A 200 9.81 0.37 12.42
CA TRP A 200 9.06 1.00 11.33
C TRP A 200 9.00 2.51 11.48
N TRP A 201 9.12 3.20 10.36
CA TRP A 201 8.87 4.64 10.21
C TRP A 201 7.91 4.82 9.05
N LEU A 202 6.64 5.07 9.37
CA LEU A 202 5.58 5.16 8.39
C LEU A 202 4.89 6.52 8.50
N THR A 203 4.37 6.99 7.37
CA THR A 203 3.30 8.00 7.33
C THR A 203 2.07 7.34 6.75
N CYS A 204 1.01 7.26 7.55
CA CYS A 204 -0.31 6.82 7.11
C CYS A 204 -1.11 8.02 6.63
N TYR A 205 -1.79 7.88 5.51
CA TYR A 205 -2.63 8.90 4.90
C TYR A 205 -4.08 8.46 4.90
N ARG A 206 -4.99 9.42 5.01
CA ARG A 206 -6.42 9.22 4.84
C ARG A 206 -6.99 10.37 4.02
N ALA A 207 -7.86 10.07 3.06
CA ALA A 207 -8.58 11.08 2.29
C ALA A 207 -10.01 10.60 1.99
N ALA A 208 -10.94 11.55 1.92
CA ALA A 208 -12.24 11.32 1.33
C ALA A 208 -12.11 11.35 -0.19
N VAL A 209 -12.77 10.43 -0.89
CA VAL A 209 -12.76 10.33 -2.35
C VAL A 209 -14.00 11.02 -2.89
N GLU A 210 -13.79 11.99 -3.79
CA GLU A 210 -14.87 12.69 -4.50
C GLU A 210 -15.27 11.95 -5.78
N GLU A 211 -14.28 11.41 -6.49
CA GLU A 211 -14.48 10.75 -7.77
C GLU A 211 -13.48 9.62 -7.96
N ARG A 212 -13.99 8.47 -8.42
CA ARG A 212 -13.17 7.39 -8.96
C ARG A 212 -13.35 7.29 -10.46
N THR A 213 -12.25 7.38 -11.21
CA THR A 213 -12.25 7.22 -12.67
C THR A 213 -11.36 6.04 -13.07
N VAL A 214 -11.80 5.27 -14.07
CA VAL A 214 -11.01 4.19 -14.67
C VAL A 214 -10.91 4.42 -16.17
N THR A 215 -9.69 4.48 -16.71
CA THR A 215 -9.41 4.76 -18.15
C THR A 215 -8.36 3.86 -18.75
#